data_AF-A0A0F9GLJ6-F1
#
_entry.id   AF-A0A0F9GLJ6-F1
#
_cell.length_a   1.000
_cell.length_b   1.000
_cell.length_c   1.000
_cell.angle_alpha   90.00
_cell.angle_beta   90.00
_cell.angle_gamma   90.00
#
_symmetry.space_group_name_H-M   'P 1'
#
loop_
_entity.id
_entity.type
_entity.pdbx_description
1 polymer ?
#
loop_
_entity_poly.entity_id
_entity_poly.type
_entity_poly.pdbx_seq_one_letter_code
_entity_poly.pdbx_strand_id
1 'polypeptide(L)'
;DWTQLAHEFQTELFETLFSDSFTVEMLTPIIESYITRLYAGEFDNKLVYRKRLGQHLIDYQKNIPPQVQAVKKYQATHPEFVISKGQVVEYVYTKSGAELYIEQVPATEYQFDYNVYVEKQLKPIAEMIFNALDLTNGYLNVKQKNLF
;
A
#
# COMPACT_ATOMS: atom_id res chain seq x y z
N ASP A 1 -0.36 -0.65 -7.92
CA ASP A 1 -1.10 0.50 -7.40
C ASP A 1 -0.46 0.89 -6.09
N TRP A 2 -0.04 2.15 -5.98
CA TRP A 2 0.63 2.70 -4.81
C TRP A 2 -0.33 3.66 -4.09
N THR A 3 -0.37 3.58 -2.76
CA THR A 3 -1.18 4.45 -1.92
C THR A 3 -0.42 5.72 -1.56
N GLN A 4 -1.11 6.70 -0.97
CA GLN A 4 -0.43 7.90 -0.48
C GLN A 4 0.65 7.56 0.56
N LEU A 5 0.43 6.55 1.41
CA LEU A 5 1.45 6.02 2.33
C LEU A 5 2.74 5.65 1.59
N ALA A 6 2.64 4.90 0.50
CA ALA A 6 3.80 4.49 -0.29
C ALA A 6 4.54 5.69 -0.90
N HIS A 7 3.79 6.67 -1.42
CA HIS A 7 4.39 7.86 -2.03
C HIS A 7 5.14 8.71 -1.00
N GLU A 8 4.56 8.94 0.18
CA GLU A 8 5.23 9.70 1.25
C GLU A 8 6.47 8.96 1.77
N PHE A 9 6.34 7.65 2.02
CA PHE A 9 7.46 6.81 2.44
C PHE A 9 8.61 6.81 1.44
N GLN A 10 8.30 6.65 0.14
CA GLN A 10 9.30 6.72 -0.93
C GLN A 10 10.01 8.08 -0.97
N THR A 11 9.24 9.15 -0.81
CA THR A 11 9.78 10.52 -0.84
C THR A 11 10.78 10.72 0.28
N GLU A 12 10.43 10.35 1.52
CA GLU A 12 11.31 10.52 2.68
C GLU A 12 12.61 9.69 2.58
N LEU A 13 12.51 8.45 2.06
CA LEU A 13 13.70 7.64 1.81
C LEU A 13 14.60 8.24 0.72
N PHE A 14 14.03 8.78 -0.36
CA PHE A 14 14.81 9.44 -1.40
C PHE A 14 15.44 10.75 -0.94
N GLU A 15 14.70 11.58 -0.21
CA GLU A 15 15.24 12.82 0.38
C GLU A 15 16.43 12.50 1.30
N THR A 16 16.33 11.44 2.09
CA THR A 16 17.44 10.95 2.93
C THR A 16 18.63 10.48 2.08
N LEU A 17 18.36 9.67 1.05
CA LEU A 17 19.38 9.11 0.15
C LEU A 17 20.19 10.20 -0.58
N PHE A 18 19.52 11.29 -0.97
CA PHE A 18 20.16 12.39 -1.71
C PHE A 18 20.63 13.55 -0.81
N SER A 19 20.59 13.37 0.51
CA SER A 19 21.14 14.35 1.44
C SER A 19 22.68 14.30 1.47
N ASP A 20 23.31 15.47 1.68
CA ASP A 20 24.78 15.57 1.75
C ASP A 20 25.39 14.74 2.90
N SER A 21 24.61 14.41 3.93
CA SER A 21 25.01 13.67 5.11
C SER A 21 24.61 12.18 5.09
N PHE A 22 24.18 11.66 3.93
CA PHE A 22 23.64 10.31 3.83
C PHE A 22 24.60 9.23 4.35
N THR A 23 24.10 8.35 5.22
CA THR A 23 24.68 7.03 5.49
C THR A 23 23.58 5.96 5.44
N VAL A 24 23.94 4.72 5.11
CA VAL A 24 22.97 3.62 4.94
C VAL A 24 22.20 3.34 6.24
N GLU A 25 22.84 3.56 7.39
CA GLU A 25 22.24 3.39 8.72
C GLU A 25 21.06 4.35 8.98
N MET A 26 20.95 5.45 8.22
CA MET A 26 19.83 6.39 8.32
C MET A 26 18.51 5.83 7.81
N LEU A 27 18.53 4.81 6.93
CA LEU A 27 17.32 4.26 6.32
C LEU A 27 16.51 3.41 7.31
N THR A 28 17.17 2.58 8.11
CA THR A 28 16.52 1.69 9.09
C THR A 28 15.55 2.40 10.04
N PRO A 29 15.92 3.49 10.75
CA PRO A 29 14.99 4.16 11.67
C PRO A 29 13.78 4.78 10.95
N ILE A 30 13.90 5.21 9.70
CA ILE A 30 12.77 5.71 8.90
C ILE A 30 11.80 4.56 8.63
N ILE A 31 12.31 3.41 8.17
CA ILE A 31 11.49 2.22 7.89
C ILE A 31 10.75 1.75 9.15
N GLU A 32 11.47 1.60 10.27
CA GLU A 32 10.88 1.18 11.55
C GLU A 32 9.84 2.18 12.07
N SER A 33 10.07 3.48 11.88
CA SER A 33 9.11 4.53 12.25
C SER A 33 7.82 4.41 11.43
N TYR A 34 7.91 4.25 10.11
CA TYR A 34 6.73 4.09 9.25
C TYR A 34 5.92 2.84 9.61
N ILE A 35 6.59 1.71 9.87
CA ILE A 35 5.92 0.49 10.29
C ILE A 35 5.21 0.73 11.63
N THR A 36 5.89 1.30 12.61
CA THR A 36 5.32 1.56 13.94
C THR A 36 4.08 2.46 13.86
N ARG A 37 4.18 3.58 13.13
CA ARG A 37 3.09 4.56 12.95
C ARG A 37 1.92 3.99 12.14
N LEU A 38 2.20 3.13 11.17
CA LEU A 38 1.18 2.38 10.44
C LEU A 38 0.39 1.47 11.38
N TYR A 39 1.07 0.68 12.22
CA TYR A 39 0.38 -0.18 13.19
C TYR A 39 -0.36 0.61 14.27
N ALA A 40 0.01 1.87 14.52
CA ALA A 40 -0.70 2.79 15.39
C ALA A 40 -1.93 3.46 14.72
N GLY A 41 -2.18 3.22 13.43
CA GLY A 41 -3.30 3.80 12.68
C GLY A 41 -3.09 5.26 12.26
N GLU A 42 -1.86 5.79 12.37
CA GLU A 42 -1.58 7.20 12.03
C GLU A 42 -1.68 7.50 10.53
N PHE A 43 -1.73 6.46 9.70
CA PHE A 43 -1.77 6.56 8.24
C PHE A 43 -3.08 6.09 7.63
N ASP A 44 -4.13 5.83 8.41
CA ASP A 44 -5.39 5.23 7.94
C ASP A 44 -6.01 5.97 6.74
N ASN A 45 -5.94 7.30 6.74
CA ASN A 45 -6.42 8.14 5.63
C ASN A 45 -5.56 8.07 4.36
N LYS A 46 -4.40 7.41 4.41
CA LYS A 46 -3.42 7.29 3.32
C LYS A 46 -3.36 5.88 2.74
N LEU A 47 -4.26 4.99 3.16
CA LEU A 47 -4.29 3.57 2.80
C LEU A 47 -5.17 3.27 1.57
N VAL A 48 -5.78 4.29 0.96
CA VAL A 48 -6.72 4.10 -0.16
C VAL A 48 -5.98 3.74 -1.44
N TYR A 49 -6.32 2.60 -2.02
CA TYR A 49 -5.94 2.21 -3.38
C TYR A 49 -6.94 2.76 -4.39
N ARG A 50 -6.45 3.11 -5.58
CA ARG A 50 -7.28 3.54 -6.71
C ARG A 50 -7.00 2.70 -7.93
N LYS A 51 -8.04 2.07 -8.49
CA LYS A 51 -7.88 1.26 -9.71
C LYS A 51 -9.08 1.35 -10.64
N ARG A 52 -8.81 1.55 -11.93
CA ARG A 52 -9.85 1.61 -12.96
C ARG A 52 -10.41 0.21 -13.27
N LEU A 53 -11.72 0.10 -13.44
CA LEU A 53 -12.34 -1.10 -14.00
C LEU A 53 -12.02 -1.21 -15.48
N GLY A 54 -11.29 -2.25 -15.87
CA GLY A 54 -10.89 -2.48 -17.26
C GLY A 54 -11.99 -3.10 -18.14
N GLN A 55 -12.97 -3.75 -17.53
CA GLN A 55 -14.10 -4.42 -18.19
C GLN A 55 -15.37 -4.27 -17.35
N HIS A 56 -16.51 -4.76 -17.85
CA HIS A 56 -17.74 -4.71 -17.07
C HIS A 56 -17.64 -5.64 -15.86
N LEU A 57 -18.34 -5.29 -14.77
CA LEU A 57 -18.26 -6.02 -13.51
C LEU A 57 -18.64 -7.51 -13.68
N ILE A 58 -19.61 -7.78 -14.54
CA ILE A 58 -20.11 -9.13 -14.86
C ILE A 58 -19.08 -9.99 -15.61
N ASP A 59 -18.16 -9.36 -16.34
CA ASP A 59 -17.15 -10.06 -17.14
C ASP A 59 -16.04 -10.66 -16.25
N TYR A 60 -15.92 -10.20 -14.99
CA TYR A 60 -14.95 -10.74 -14.04
C TYR A 60 -15.45 -12.05 -13.41
N GLN A 61 -15.14 -13.18 -14.06
CA GLN A 61 -15.59 -14.51 -13.62
C GLN A 61 -14.54 -15.33 -12.86
N LYS A 62 -13.24 -15.15 -13.17
CA LYS A 62 -12.11 -15.87 -12.56
C LYS A 62 -11.00 -14.89 -12.21
N ASN A 63 -10.15 -15.24 -11.23
CA ASN A 63 -9.03 -14.42 -10.77
C ASN A 63 -9.46 -12.97 -10.50
N ILE A 64 -10.54 -12.82 -9.74
CA ILE A 64 -11.22 -11.56 -9.52
C ILE A 64 -10.26 -10.59 -8.81
N PRO A 65 -9.91 -9.44 -9.41
CA PRO A 65 -8.93 -8.55 -8.82
C PRO A 65 -9.51 -7.78 -7.61
N PRO A 66 -8.67 -7.28 -6.68
CA PRO A 66 -9.10 -6.75 -5.39
C PRO A 66 -10.19 -5.68 -5.45
N GLN A 67 -10.07 -4.71 -6.36
CA GLN A 67 -11.05 -3.64 -6.57
C GLN A 67 -12.42 -4.18 -7.01
N VAL A 68 -12.44 -5.28 -7.77
CA VAL A 68 -13.69 -5.93 -8.18
C VAL A 68 -14.27 -6.74 -7.03
N GLN A 69 -13.44 -7.39 -6.22
CA GLN A 69 -13.90 -8.06 -5.00
C GLN A 69 -14.55 -7.05 -4.04
N ALA A 70 -13.92 -5.89 -3.83
CA ALA A 70 -14.44 -4.80 -3.02
C ALA A 70 -15.83 -4.33 -3.49
N VAL A 71 -16.00 -4.07 -4.79
CA VAL A 71 -17.29 -3.69 -5.37
C VAL A 71 -18.34 -4.80 -5.19
N LYS A 72 -18.01 -6.05 -5.53
CA LYS A 72 -18.96 -7.18 -5.42
C LYS A 72 -19.38 -7.41 -3.98
N LYS A 73 -18.45 -7.30 -3.03
CA LYS A 73 -18.72 -7.42 -1.59
C LYS A 73 -19.67 -6.32 -1.11
N TYR A 74 -19.47 -5.08 -1.55
CA TYR A 74 -20.35 -3.97 -1.22
C TYR A 74 -21.76 -4.12 -1.83
N GLN A 75 -21.85 -4.52 -3.11
CA GLN A 75 -23.13 -4.76 -3.79
C GLN A 75 -23.97 -5.88 -3.16
N ALA A 76 -23.35 -6.83 -2.45
CA ALA A 76 -24.08 -7.89 -1.78
C ALA A 76 -25.04 -7.37 -0.69
N THR A 77 -24.75 -6.19 -0.12
CA THR A 77 -25.61 -5.51 0.86
C THR A 77 -26.23 -4.21 0.33
N HIS A 78 -25.72 -3.68 -0.78
CA HIS A 78 -26.17 -2.44 -1.44
C HIS A 78 -26.45 -2.69 -2.93
N PRO A 79 -27.53 -3.42 -3.28
CA PRO A 79 -27.81 -3.81 -4.66
C PRO A 79 -28.06 -2.62 -5.60
N GLU A 80 -28.39 -1.44 -5.06
CA GLU A 80 -28.56 -0.18 -5.79
C GLU A 80 -27.24 0.48 -6.20
N PHE A 81 -26.11 0.08 -5.61
CA PHE A 81 -24.81 0.59 -5.99
C PHE A 81 -24.42 0.11 -7.38
N VAL A 82 -24.25 1.03 -8.33
CA VAL A 82 -23.87 0.72 -9.71
C VAL A 82 -22.54 1.36 -10.05
N ILE A 83 -21.66 0.57 -10.64
CA ILE A 83 -20.40 1.04 -11.21
C ILE A 83 -20.17 0.45 -12.60
N SER A 84 -19.68 1.30 -13.49
CA SER A 84 -19.48 1.02 -14.90
C SER A 84 -18.00 0.81 -15.23
N LYS A 85 -17.77 0.08 -16.33
CA LYS A 85 -16.45 -0.04 -16.96
C LYS A 85 -15.84 1.35 -17.13
N GLY A 86 -14.55 1.47 -16.84
CA GLY A 86 -13.81 2.73 -16.96
C GLY A 86 -13.88 3.63 -15.73
N GLN A 87 -14.78 3.39 -14.76
CA GLN A 87 -14.76 4.13 -13.50
C GLN A 87 -13.61 3.67 -12.60
N VAL A 88 -13.12 4.59 -11.77
CA VAL A 88 -12.13 4.30 -10.74
C VAL A 88 -12.85 3.75 -9.52
N VAL A 89 -12.32 2.65 -9.00
CA VAL A 89 -12.72 2.09 -7.71
C VAL A 89 -11.68 2.51 -6.69
N GLU A 90 -12.16 3.11 -5.62
CA GLU A 90 -11.37 3.32 -4.41
C GLU A 90 -11.64 2.16 -3.45
N TYR A 91 -10.58 1.53 -2.96
CA TYR A 91 -10.70 0.38 -2.08
C TYR A 91 -9.54 0.31 -1.10
N VAL A 92 -9.74 -0.42 -0.02
CA VAL A 92 -8.75 -0.64 1.03
C VAL A 92 -8.65 -2.14 1.33
N TYR A 93 -7.50 -2.55 1.86
CA TYR A 93 -7.35 -3.88 2.46
C TYR A 93 -7.69 -3.81 3.95
N THR A 94 -8.59 -4.69 4.35
CA THR A 94 -9.00 -4.93 5.73
C THR A 94 -8.71 -6.39 6.08
N LYS A 95 -8.88 -6.73 7.36
CA LYS A 95 -8.80 -8.12 7.84
C LYS A 95 -9.79 -9.06 7.14
N SER A 96 -10.84 -8.51 6.54
CA SER A 96 -11.87 -9.24 5.78
C SER A 96 -11.63 -9.18 4.26
N GLY A 97 -10.41 -8.87 3.83
CA GLY A 97 -10.02 -8.74 2.43
C GLY A 97 -10.22 -7.32 1.87
N ALA A 98 -10.33 -7.22 0.55
CA ALA A 98 -10.55 -5.94 -0.12
C ALA A 98 -11.97 -5.42 0.14
N GLU A 99 -12.09 -4.16 0.56
CA GLU A 99 -13.35 -3.48 0.86
C GLU A 99 -13.43 -2.16 0.12
N LEU A 100 -14.65 -1.76 -0.27
CA LEU A 100 -14.87 -0.51 -0.96
C LEU A 100 -14.61 0.65 0.00
N TYR A 101 -13.81 1.62 -0.45
CA TYR A 101 -13.59 2.84 0.31
C TYR A 101 -14.70 3.83 -0.02
N ILE A 102 -15.37 4.34 1.02
CA ILE A 102 -16.46 5.31 0.94
C ILE A 102 -16.00 6.53 1.72
N GLU A 103 -15.80 7.66 1.03
CA GLU A 103 -15.25 8.88 1.62
C GLU A 103 -16.04 9.40 2.84
N GLN A 104 -17.35 9.14 2.88
CA GLN A 104 -18.21 9.54 4.00
C GLN A 104 -18.07 8.65 5.25
N VAL A 105 -17.43 7.49 5.12
CA VAL A 105 -17.19 6.57 6.25
C VAL A 105 -15.85 6.93 6.89
N PRO A 106 -15.80 7.22 8.21
CA PRO A 106 -14.55 7.50 8.90
C PRO A 106 -13.54 6.37 8.70
N ALA A 107 -12.28 6.73 8.45
CA ALA A 107 -11.22 5.74 8.21
C ALA A 107 -11.10 4.73 9.38
N THR A 108 -11.36 5.18 10.60
CA THR A 108 -11.36 4.36 11.83
C THR A 108 -12.40 3.24 11.86
N GLU A 109 -13.43 3.28 11.00
CA GLU A 109 -14.41 2.19 10.89
C GLU A 109 -13.89 1.02 10.07
N TYR A 110 -12.86 1.24 9.23
CA TYR A 110 -12.23 0.17 8.48
C TYR A 110 -11.27 -0.61 9.38
N GLN A 111 -11.48 -1.92 9.47
CA GLN A 111 -10.55 -2.81 10.17
C GLN A 111 -9.34 -3.14 9.28
N PHE A 112 -8.47 -2.14 9.04
CA PHE A 112 -7.33 -2.26 8.15
C PHE A 112 -6.44 -3.47 8.46
N ASP A 113 -5.96 -4.12 7.41
CA ASP A 113 -4.91 -5.13 7.52
C ASP A 113 -3.55 -4.49 7.24
N TYR A 114 -2.95 -3.90 8.28
CA TYR A 114 -1.68 -3.18 8.18
C TYR A 114 -0.55 -4.02 7.59
N ASN A 115 -0.55 -5.34 7.83
CA ASN A 115 0.48 -6.22 7.29
C ASN A 115 0.48 -6.24 5.75
N VAL A 116 -0.69 -6.16 5.12
CA VAL A 116 -0.79 -6.06 3.66
C VAL A 116 -0.13 -4.79 3.14
N TYR A 117 -0.20 -3.68 3.87
CA TYR A 117 0.45 -2.43 3.48
C TYR A 117 1.96 -2.47 3.73
N VAL A 118 2.42 -3.09 4.83
CA VAL A 118 3.86 -3.34 5.01
C VAL A 118 4.41 -4.13 3.81
N GLU A 119 3.81 -5.27 3.50
CA GLU A 119 4.32 -6.18 2.46
C GLU A 119 4.17 -5.64 1.04
N LYS A 120 3.09 -4.89 0.75
CA LYS A 120 2.81 -4.42 -0.62
C LYS A 120 3.18 -2.96 -0.87
N GLN A 121 3.39 -2.15 0.16
CA GLN A 121 3.64 -0.71 0.03
C GLN A 121 4.99 -0.31 0.59
N LEU A 122 5.35 -0.72 1.81
CA LEU A 122 6.63 -0.28 2.40
C LEU A 122 7.80 -1.16 1.92
N LYS A 123 7.67 -2.48 2.06
CA LYS A 123 8.74 -3.43 1.80
C LYS A 123 9.31 -3.36 0.38
N PRO A 124 8.52 -3.35 -0.71
CA PRO A 124 9.09 -3.35 -2.05
C PRO A 124 9.86 -2.05 -2.37
N ILE A 125 9.50 -0.92 -1.73
CA ILE A 125 10.20 0.36 -1.88
C ILE A 125 11.55 0.30 -1.15
N ALA A 126 11.56 -0.19 0.08
CA ALA A 126 12.79 -0.35 0.86
C ALA A 126 13.75 -1.34 0.16
N GLU A 127 13.25 -2.50 -0.27
CA GLU A 127 14.04 -3.50 -1.01
C GLU A 127 14.63 -2.93 -2.30
N MET A 128 13.88 -2.10 -3.05
CA MET A 128 14.40 -1.46 -4.26
C MET A 128 15.59 -0.55 -3.95
N ILE A 129 15.54 0.23 -2.86
CA ILE A 129 16.62 1.12 -2.45
C ILE A 129 17.84 0.32 -1.97
N PHE A 130 17.63 -0.68 -1.12
CA PHE A 130 18.73 -1.54 -0.64
C PHE A 130 19.42 -2.29 -1.79
N ASN A 131 18.65 -2.85 -2.73
CA ASN A 131 19.21 -3.50 -3.90
C ASN A 131 20.03 -2.51 -4.76
N ALA A 132 19.56 -1.27 -4.92
CA ALA A 132 20.32 -0.25 -5.66
C ALA A 132 21.66 0.08 -4.98
N LEU A 133 21.67 0.20 -3.64
CA LEU A 133 22.88 0.46 -2.86
C LEU A 133 23.87 -0.71 -2.88
N ASP A 134 23.38 -1.95 -2.86
CA ASP A 134 24.23 -3.14 -2.98
C ASP A 134 24.91 -3.22 -4.36
N LEU A 135 24.17 -2.89 -5.42
CA LEU A 135 24.70 -2.85 -6.78
C LEU A 135 25.78 -1.77 -6.96
N THR A 136 25.69 -0.64 -6.25
CA THR A 136 26.75 0.38 -6.26
C THR A 136 27.95 -0.01 -5.41
N ASN A 137 27.76 -0.81 -4.36
CA ASN A 137 28.80 -1.10 -3.38
C ASN A 137 29.58 -2.40 -3.66
N GLY A 138 29.09 -3.27 -4.55
CA GLY A 138 29.81 -4.41 -5.14
C GLY A 138 30.33 -5.52 -4.21
N TYR A 139 30.44 -5.33 -2.89
CA TYR A 139 31.23 -6.22 -2.02
C TYR A 139 30.82 -6.28 -0.52
N LEU A 140 29.61 -5.89 -0.11
CA LEU A 140 29.22 -6.05 1.30
C LEU A 140 27.88 -6.78 1.45
N ASN A 141 28.00 -8.04 1.83
CA ASN A 141 26.90 -8.94 2.10
C ASN A 141 26.58 -8.95 3.61
N VAL A 142 25.31 -9.25 3.90
CA VAL A 142 24.73 -9.67 5.19
C VAL A 142 24.40 -8.57 6.21
N LYS A 143 23.22 -7.96 6.06
CA LYS A 143 22.28 -7.70 7.19
C LYS A 143 20.85 -7.29 6.80
N GLN A 144 20.36 -7.60 5.60
CA GLN A 144 19.02 -7.19 5.17
C GLN A 144 17.86 -8.06 5.71
N LYS A 145 18.15 -9.19 6.38
CA LYS A 145 17.14 -10.25 6.58
C LYS A 145 16.14 -10.05 7.72
N ASN A 146 16.20 -8.96 8.48
CA ASN A 146 15.40 -8.78 9.72
C ASN A 146 14.55 -7.49 9.75
N LEU A 147 14.35 -6.79 8.63
CA LEU A 147 13.60 -5.52 8.60
C LEU A 147 12.09 -5.67 8.38
N PHE A 148 11.61 -6.87 8.04
CA PHE A 148 10.21 -7.19 7.80
C PHE A 148 9.86 -8.57 8.36
#